data_AF-A0A7C4EKH8-F1
#
_entry.id   AF-A0A7C4EKH8-F1
#
_cell.length_a   1.000
_cell.length_b   1.000
_cell.length_c   1.000
_cell.angle_alpha   90.00
_cell.angle_beta   90.00
_cell.angle_gamma   90.00
#
_symmetry.space_group_name_H-M   'P 1'
#
loop_
_entity.id
_entity.type
_entity.pdbx_description
1 polymer ?
#
loop_
_entity_poly.entity_id
_entity_poly.type
_entity_poly.pdbx_seq_one_letter_code
_entity_poly.pdbx_strand_id
1 'polypeptide(L)' 'MSLATADPQIAELIRLESQRQQSTLELIASENHVSAAVLEAAGSV' A
#
# COMPACT_ATOMS: atom_id res chain seq x y z
N MET A 1 -8.40 3.54 16.56
CA MET A 1 -6.93 3.44 16.71
C MET A 1 -6.35 3.24 15.32
N SER A 2 -5.31 3.98 14.92
CA SER A 2 -4.72 3.84 13.58
C SER A 2 -3.67 2.73 13.57
N LEU A 3 -3.38 2.17 12.39
CA LEU A 3 -2.32 1.16 12.24
C LEU A 3 -0.97 1.69 12.72
N ALA A 4 -0.65 2.96 12.45
CA ALA A 4 0.58 3.60 12.95
C ALA A 4 0.71 3.62 14.47
N THR A 5 -0.41 3.64 15.20
CA THR A 5 -0.40 3.57 16.68
C THR A 5 -0.50 2.15 17.23
N ALA A 6 -1.23 1.27 16.54
CA ALA A 6 -1.45 -0.12 16.95
C ALA A 6 -0.23 -1.00 16.63
N ASP A 7 0.37 -0.80 15.45
CA ASP A 7 1.55 -1.50 14.95
C ASP A 7 2.42 -0.55 14.08
N PRO A 8 3.30 0.24 14.71
CA PRO A 8 4.16 1.18 13.99
C PRO A 8 5.15 0.50 13.06
N GLN A 9 5.53 -0.76 13.31
CA GLN A 9 6.50 -1.48 12.48
C GLN A 9 5.88 -1.84 11.13
N ILE A 10 4.67 -2.40 11.13
CA ILE A 10 3.94 -2.71 9.90
C ILE A 10 3.59 -1.43 9.13
N ALA A 11 3.17 -0.37 9.83
CA ALA A 11 2.86 0.90 9.18
C ALA A 11 4.07 1.47 8.40
N GLU A 12 5.28 1.36 8.97
CA GLU A 12 6.51 1.80 8.30
C GLU A 12 6.86 0.93 7.09
N LEU A 13 6.70 -0.40 7.18
CA LEU A 13 6.94 -1.30 6.05
C LEU A 13 6.00 -1.01 4.86
N ILE A 14 4.71 -0.76 5.12
CA ILE A 14 3.74 -0.38 4.08
C ILE A 14 4.15 0.94 3.41
N ARG A 15 4.61 1.91 4.20
CA ARG A 15 5.08 3.21 3.68
C ARG A 15 6.31 3.04 2.78
N LEU A 16 7.29 2.24 3.21
CA LEU A 16 8.50 1.96 2.43
C LEU A 16 8.18 1.25 1.11
N GLU A 17 7.26 0.28 1.11
CA GLU A 17 6.85 -0.40 -0.12
C GLU A 17 6.08 0.54 -1.06
N SER A 18 5.21 1.39 -0.52
CA SER A 18 4.52 2.42 -1.32
C SER A 18 5.52 3.35 -2.01
N GLN A 19 6.58 3.76 -1.31
CA GLN A 19 7.66 4.58 -1.87
C GLN A 19 8.46 3.82 -2.93
N ARG A 20 8.75 2.54 -2.70
CA ARG A 20 9.44 1.67 -3.67
C ARG A 20 8.65 1.59 -4.99
N GLN A 21 7.36 1.31 -4.92
CA GLN A 21 6.49 1.25 -6.10
C GLN A 21 6.42 2.58 -6.84
N GLN A 22 6.33 3.71 -6.13
CA GLN A 22 6.28 5.05 -6.76
C GLN A 22 7.59 5.46 -7.45
N SER A 23 8.72 4.91 -7.01
CA SER A 23 10.05 5.24 -7.53
C SER A 23 10.63 4.18 -8.47
N THR A 24 9.90 3.08 -8.69
CA THR A 24 10.31 1.98 -9.57
C THR A 24 9.44 1.98 -10.82
N LEU A 25 10.06 1.82 -11.99
CA LEU A 25 9.33 1.50 -13.20
C LEU A 25 9.00 0.00 -13.19
N GLU A 26 7.76 -0.34 -12.84
CA GLU A 26 7.30 -1.73 -12.78
C GLU A 26 7.02 -2.29 -14.18
N LEU A 27 7.68 -3.39 -14.54
CA LEU A 27 7.59 -4.04 -15.85
C LEU A 27 7.04 -5.48 -15.78
N ILE A 28 6.55 -5.89 -14.62
CA ILE A 28 5.92 -7.19 -14.44
C ILE A 28 4.53 -7.13 -15.08
N ALA A 29 4.34 -7.88 -16.18
CA ALA A 29 3.15 -7.77 -17.01
C ALA A 29 1.81 -8.08 -16.30
N SER A 30 1.85 -8.85 -15.21
CA SER A 30 0.67 -9.21 -14.42
C SER A 30 0.32 -8.21 -13.31
N GLU A 31 1.21 -7.26 -13.02
CA GLU A 31 1.02 -6.28 -11.94
C GLU A 31 0.38 -4.99 -12.43
N ASN A 32 -0.29 -4.29 -11.52
CA ASN A 32 -0.97 -3.03 -11.82
C ASN A 32 -1.18 -2.20 -10.55
N HIS A 33 -1.45 -0.90 -10.71
CA HIS A 33 -1.88 -0.02 -9.64
C HIS A 33 -3.41 0.09 -9.64
N VAL A 34 -4.04 -0.29 -8.54
CA VAL A 34 -5.49 -0.17 -8.37
C VAL A 34 -5.91 1.24 -7.96
N SER A 35 -7.18 1.59 -8.20
CA SER A 35 -7.71 2.89 -7.79
C SER A 35 -7.93 2.98 -6.28
N ALA A 36 -7.95 4.20 -5.75
CA ALA A 36 -8.26 4.46 -4.34
C ALA A 36 -9.61 3.87 -3.92
N ALA A 37 -10.64 3.96 -4.78
CA ALA A 37 -11.96 3.41 -4.50
C ALA A 37 -11.93 1.88 -4.30
N VAL A 38 -11.09 1.15 -5.05
CA VAL A 38 -10.93 -0.30 -4.87
C VAL A 38 -10.20 -0.61 -3.56
N LEU A 39 -9.18 0.17 -3.20
CA LEU A 39 -8.45 0.02 -1.94
C LEU A 39 -9.34 0.28 -0.72
N GLU A 40 -10.16 1.34 -0.76
CA GLU A 40 -11.12 1.67 0.30
C GLU A 40 -12.14 0.56 0.50
N ALA A 41 -12.70 0.03 -0.60
CA ALA A 41 -13.62 -1.09 -0.55
C ALA A 41 -12.97 -2.35 0.06
N ALA A 42 -11.72 -2.66 -0.31
CA ALA A 42 -10.99 -3.81 0.24
C ALA A 42 -10.69 -3.68 1.75
N GLY A 43 -10.51 -2.45 2.25
CA GLY A 43 -10.29 -2.16 3.66
C GLY A 43 -11.56 -1.96 4.49
N SER A 44 -12.74 -2.11 3.89
CA SER A 44 -14.02 -1.94 4.59
C SER A 44 -14.43 -3.23 5.32
N VAL A 45 -14.83 -3.10 6.59
CA VAL A 45 -15.43 -4.16 7.43
C VAL A 45 -16.50 -3.52 8.32
#